data_AF-A0A7W1LX24-F1
#
_entry.id   AF-A0A7W1LX24-F1
#
_cell.length_a   1.000
_cell.length_b   1.000
_cell.length_c   1.000
_cell.angle_alpha   90.00
_cell.angle_beta   90.00
_cell.angle_gamma   90.00
#
_symmetry.space_group_name_H-M   'P 1'
#
loop_
_entity.id
_entity.type
_entity.pdbx_description
1 polymer ?
#
loop_
_entity_poly.entity_id
_entity_poly.type
_entity_poly.pdbx_seq_one_letter_code
_entity_poly.pdbx_strand_id
1 'polypeptide(L)' 'PVVDKIYGMDEVRAAHTHMESNKSFGKIILMIDGQG' A
#
# COMPACT_ATOMS: atom_id res chain seq x y z
N PRO A 1 -0.21 14.94 3.73
CA PRO A 1 -1.00 13.90 3.01
C PRO A 1 -1.44 12.85 4.01
N VAL A 2 -2.71 12.42 4.00
CA VAL A 2 -3.16 11.32 4.89
C VAL A 2 -2.70 10.01 4.28
N VAL A 3 -1.82 9.29 5.00
CA VAL A 3 -1.38 7.95 4.63
C VAL A 3 -2.33 6.95 5.27
N ASP A 4 -2.89 6.08 4.44
CA ASP A 4 -3.82 5.05 4.89
C ASP A 4 -3.06 3.83 5.42
N LYS A 5 -2.16 3.29 4.59
CA LYS A 5 -1.34 2.13 4.94
C LYS A 5 -0.07 2.05 4.08
N ILE A 6 0.96 1.46 4.64
CA ILE A 6 2.23 1.18 3.97
C ILE A 6 2.37 -0.33 3.82
N TYR A 7 2.76 -0.79 2.64
CA TYR A 7 2.95 -2.19 2.30
C TYR A 7 4.35 -2.41 1.73
N GLY A 8 4.92 -3.58 2.01
CA GLY A 8 6.11 -4.06 1.30
C GLY A 8 5.79 -4.47 -0.14
N MET A 9 6.82 -4.63 -0.97
CA MET A 9 6.67 -5.13 -2.34
C MET A 9 6.10 -6.56 -2.37
N ASP A 10 6.52 -7.39 -1.42
CA ASP A 10 5.98 -8.72 -1.14
C ASP A 10 4.47 -8.72 -0.80
N GLU A 11 3.93 -7.57 -0.38
CA GLU A 11 2.52 -7.42 -0.01
C GLU A 11 1.66 -6.72 -1.08
N VAL A 12 2.14 -6.60 -2.32
CA VAL A 12 1.45 -5.88 -3.41
C VAL A 12 0.00 -6.34 -3.65
N ARG A 13 -0.27 -7.64 -3.52
CA ARG A 13 -1.64 -8.18 -3.67
C ARG A 13 -2.56 -7.71 -2.53
N ALA A 14 -2.04 -7.66 -1.30
CA ALA A 14 -2.78 -7.18 -0.14
C ALA A 14 -3.04 -5.66 -0.25
N ALA A 15 -2.07 -4.90 -0.77
CA ALA A 15 -2.25 -3.49 -1.09
C ALA A 15 -3.37 -3.28 -2.13
N HIS A 16 -3.43 -4.10 -3.18
CA HIS A 16 -4.48 -4.03 -4.21
C HIS A 16 -5.87 -4.33 -3.63
N THR A 17 -6.01 -5.42 -2.87
CA THR A 17 -7.29 -5.76 -2.23
C THR A 17 -7.76 -4.67 -1.27
N HIS A 18 -6.85 -4.03 -0.54
CA HIS A 18 -7.18 -2.93 0.37
C HIS A 18 -7.56 -1.65 -0.38
N MET A 19 -6.94 -1.38 -1.53
CA MET A 19 -7.30 -0.28 -2.43
C MET A 19 -8.71 -0.45 -3.01
N GLU A 20 -9.07 -1.65 -3.42
CA GLU A 20 -10.42 -1.96 -3.95
C GLU A 20 -11.50 -1.95 -2.86
N SER A 21 -11.10 -2.04 -1.59
CA SER A 21 -12.04 -1.86 -0.49
C SER A 21 -12.44 -0.39 -0.38
N ASN A 22 -13.75 -0.11 -0.29
CA ASN A 22 -14.32 1.23 -0.04
C ASN A 22 -13.97 1.82 1.36
N LYS A 23 -12.85 1.38 1.94
CA LYS A 23 -12.28 1.77 3.23
C LYS A 23 -10.99 2.58 3.11
N SER A 24 -10.40 2.69 1.93
CA SER A 24 -9.20 3.52 1.73
C SER A 24 -9.55 5.00 1.83
N PHE A 25 -9.16 5.65 2.94
CA PHE A 25 -9.43 7.07 3.23
C PHE A 25 -8.21 7.96 2.94
N GLY A 26 -7.10 7.37 2.47
CA GLY A 26 -5.85 8.05 2.20
C GLY A 26 -4.98 7.32 1.16
N LYS A 27 -3.71 7.72 1.05
CA LYS A 27 -2.76 7.12 0.10
C LYS A 27 -2.22 5.80 0.64
N ILE A 28 -2.23 4.75 -0.19
CA ILE A 28 -1.49 3.52 0.05
C ILE A 28 -0.07 3.70 -0.50
N ILE A 29 0.95 3.41 0.30
CA ILE A 29 2.35 3.53 -0.09
C ILE A 29 2.93 2.13 -0.28
N LEU A 30 3.50 1.86 -1.45
CA LEU A 30 4.25 0.63 -1.72
C LEU A 30 5.74 0.92 -1.55
N MET A 31 6.38 0.25 -0.60
CA MET A 31 7.83 0.32 -0.38
C MET A 31 8.51 -0.69 -1.30
N ILE A 32 9.24 -0.18 -2.28
CA ILE A 32 10.15 -0.98 -3.09
C ILE A 32 11.46 -1.01 -2.31
N ASP A 33 11.83 -2.17 -1.76
CA ASP A 33 13.17 -2.34 -1.21
C ASP A 33 14.14 -2.28 -2.39
N GLY A 34 14.61 -1.07 -2.67
CA GLY A 34 15.73 -0.79 -3.52
C GLY A 34 16.97 -0.70 -2.64
N GLN A 35 17.37 -1.81 -2.02
CA GLN A 35 18.74 -1.98 -1.56
C GLN A 35 19.43 -2.95 -2.50
N GLY A 36 20.24 -2.37 -3.40
CA GLY A 36 21.29 -3.11 -4.10
C GLY A 36 22.43 -3.51 -3.17
#